data_AF-A0A927VRL5-F1
#
_entry.id   AF-A0A927VRL5-F1
#
_cell.length_a   1.000
_cell.length_b   1.000
_cell.length_c   1.000
_cell.angle_alpha   90.00
_cell.angle_beta   90.00
_cell.angle_gamma   90.00
#
_symmetry.space_group_name_H-M   'P 1'
#
loop_
_entity.id
_entity.type
_entity.pdbx_description
1 polymer ?
#
loop_
_entity_poly.entity_id
_entity_poly.type
_entity_poly.pdbx_seq_one_letter_code
_entity_poly.pdbx_strand_id
1 'polypeptide(L)'
;MFETRIVIRDKVYLLVDEAASVLGYSSSDAFRAENKNLIMKTERLPELISEEDYNYCLSGNPEVYSRMRHIEMTHVRTLRAETESEVAIYPLKLMMAEDWFRAKAVAAGCISIQEYINEFDYPEMVENRICELRKIESLPERYFEELHYYNDPDRFDKDMMLEMGLQIQYYTEIKGGRAALNAFLAGKGIFYEIHADDEHCYDEMKVVDGELIIPDYDFWKGMLVDVNYGADISGRDYREHTALENILFLLCNRKIEDAGVDLLECSEPGINAYISSDVAFRLLNPNMFKDVILIDGIVDIEQTDIVTNPETD
;
A
#
# COMPACT_ATOMS: atom_id res chain seq x y z
N MET A 1 14.02 -9.49 14.07
CA MET A 1 13.42 -8.59 13.06
C MET A 1 14.40 -8.58 11.91
N PHE A 2 13.92 -8.65 10.67
CA PHE A 2 14.80 -8.60 9.51
C PHE A 2 15.26 -7.16 9.33
N GLU A 3 16.58 -6.95 9.36
CA GLU A 3 17.17 -5.63 9.14
C GLU A 3 17.33 -5.39 7.64
N THR A 4 17.47 -6.47 6.87
CA THR A 4 17.73 -6.40 5.43
C THR A 4 16.78 -7.30 4.64
N ARG A 5 16.03 -6.71 3.71
CA ARG A 5 15.27 -7.44 2.68
C ARG A 5 15.84 -7.11 1.31
N ILE A 6 16.06 -8.15 0.52
CA ILE A 6 16.64 -8.02 -0.81
C ILE A 6 15.60 -8.48 -1.81
N VAL A 7 15.22 -7.62 -2.74
CA VAL A 7 14.28 -7.98 -3.80
C VAL A 7 15.08 -8.31 -5.06
N ILE A 8 14.92 -9.53 -5.57
CA ILE A 8 15.51 -9.94 -6.84
C ILE A 8 14.37 -10.34 -7.77
N ARG A 9 14.15 -9.53 -8.83
CA ARG A 9 13.00 -9.61 -9.73
C ARG A 9 11.69 -9.37 -8.98
N ASP A 10 10.87 -10.40 -8.80
CA ASP A 10 9.55 -10.42 -8.18
C ASP A 10 9.53 -11.17 -6.84
N LYS A 11 10.70 -11.57 -6.34
CA LYS A 11 10.83 -12.36 -5.12
C LYS A 11 11.63 -11.62 -4.07
N VAL A 12 11.11 -11.66 -2.84
CA VAL A 12 11.81 -11.17 -1.66
C VAL A 12 12.72 -12.26 -1.13
N TYR A 13 13.92 -11.86 -0.77
CA TYR A 13 14.95 -12.68 -0.19
C TYR A 13 15.41 -12.09 1.13
N LEU A 14 15.75 -12.99 2.05
CA LEU A 14 16.26 -12.67 3.36
C LEU A 14 17.72 -13.10 3.45
N LEU A 15 18.51 -12.34 4.20
CA LEU A 15 19.86 -12.78 4.53
C LEU A 15 19.79 -14.08 5.35
N VAL A 16 20.55 -15.09 4.93
CA VAL A 16 20.59 -16.39 5.61
C VAL A 16 20.96 -16.27 7.09
N ASP A 17 21.83 -15.32 7.43
CA ASP A 17 22.24 -15.08 8.81
C ASP A 17 21.10 -14.53 9.68
N GLU A 18 20.32 -13.60 9.15
CA GLU A 18 19.15 -13.04 9.83
C GLU A 18 18.05 -14.10 9.95
N ALA A 19 17.79 -14.85 8.88
CA ALA A 19 16.82 -15.94 8.85
C ALA A 19 17.13 -17.01 9.90
N ALA A 20 18.40 -17.43 10.00
CA ALA A 20 18.85 -18.39 10.99
C ALA A 20 18.66 -17.87 12.42
N SER A 21 19.03 -16.62 12.68
CA SER A 21 18.88 -15.98 13.99
C SER A 21 17.41 -15.92 14.42
N VAL A 22 16.53 -15.50 13.52
CA VAL A 22 15.10 -15.35 13.75
C VAL A 22 14.40 -16.71 13.96
N LEU A 23 14.88 -17.77 13.28
CA LEU A 23 14.43 -19.15 13.49
C LEU A 23 15.03 -19.81 14.75
N GLY A 24 15.85 -19.09 15.51
CA GLY A 24 16.43 -19.56 16.76
C GLY A 24 17.57 -20.57 16.59
N TYR A 25 18.22 -20.61 15.42
CA TYR A 25 19.43 -21.39 15.24
C TYR A 25 20.59 -20.75 16.03
N SER A 26 21.41 -21.60 16.64
CA SER A 26 22.60 -21.17 17.40
C SER A 26 23.71 -20.62 16.51
N SER A 27 23.71 -20.97 15.22
CA SER A 27 24.55 -20.37 14.19
C SER A 27 23.91 -20.53 12.81
N SER A 28 24.26 -19.64 11.89
CA SER A 28 23.81 -19.71 10.50
C SER A 28 24.41 -20.90 9.74
N ASP A 29 25.54 -21.46 10.19
CA ASP A 29 26.12 -22.68 9.62
C ASP A 29 25.25 -23.92 9.84
N ALA A 30 24.56 -24.01 10.97
CA ALA A 30 23.60 -25.09 11.24
C ALA A 30 22.40 -24.98 10.30
N PHE A 31 21.89 -23.76 10.09
CA PHE A 31 20.82 -23.49 9.14
C PHE A 31 21.25 -23.80 7.69
N ARG A 32 22.48 -23.44 7.30
CA ARG A 32 23.07 -23.77 5.98
C ARG A 32 23.18 -25.26 5.73
N ALA A 33 23.56 -26.02 6.75
CA ALA A 33 23.71 -27.47 6.65
C ALA A 33 22.36 -28.17 6.43
N GLU A 34 21.32 -27.69 7.11
CA GLU A 34 19.97 -28.28 7.07
C GLU A 34 19.18 -27.86 5.83
N ASN A 35 19.33 -26.61 5.37
CA ASN A 35 18.50 -26.00 4.31
C ASN A 35 19.30 -25.66 3.05
N LYS A 36 20.39 -26.40 2.78
CA LYS A 36 21.34 -26.09 1.69
C LYS A 36 20.68 -25.92 0.31
N ASN A 37 19.61 -26.66 0.05
CA ASN A 37 18.86 -26.63 -1.21
C ASN A 37 17.95 -25.39 -1.36
N LEU A 38 17.70 -24.67 -0.28
CA LEU A 38 16.87 -23.46 -0.24
C LEU A 38 17.71 -22.17 -0.31
N ILE A 39 19.03 -22.31 -0.20
CA ILE A 39 19.96 -21.18 -0.18
C ILE A 39 20.40 -20.81 -1.59
N MET A 40 20.07 -19.58 -1.96
CA MET A 40 20.56 -18.92 -3.16
C MET A 40 21.93 -18.31 -2.91
N LYS A 41 22.88 -18.67 -3.78
CA LYS A 41 24.21 -18.04 -3.84
C LYS A 41 24.26 -17.11 -5.03
N THR A 42 24.78 -15.91 -4.82
CA THR A 42 25.04 -14.95 -5.89
C THR A 42 26.52 -14.55 -5.84
N GLU A 43 27.05 -14.01 -6.94
CA GLU A 43 28.45 -13.56 -6.98
C GLU A 43 28.68 -12.23 -6.22
N ARG A 44 27.62 -11.48 -5.92
CA ARG A 44 27.70 -10.10 -5.41
C ARG A 44 27.04 -9.85 -4.06
N LEU A 45 26.12 -10.72 -3.65
CA LEU A 45 25.39 -10.59 -2.38
C LEU A 45 25.75 -11.75 -1.44
N PRO A 46 25.64 -11.53 -0.12
CA PRO A 46 25.67 -12.61 0.86
C PRO A 46 24.65 -13.71 0.54
N GLU A 47 24.79 -14.87 1.17
CA GLU A 47 23.88 -15.99 0.92
C GLU A 47 22.44 -15.64 1.33
N LEU A 48 21.51 -15.95 0.43
CA LEU A 48 20.11 -15.56 0.53
C LEU A 48 19.23 -16.80 0.66
N ILE A 49 18.10 -16.64 1.31
CA ILE A 49 16.98 -17.59 1.24
C ILE A 49 15.76 -16.83 0.72
N SER A 50 14.97 -17.44 -0.17
CA SER A 50 13.73 -16.80 -0.57
C SER A 50 12.80 -16.69 0.63
N GLU A 51 12.01 -15.63 0.71
CA GLU A 51 11.09 -15.46 1.82
C GLU A 51 10.01 -16.56 1.84
N GLU A 52 9.69 -17.13 0.67
CA GLU A 52 8.86 -18.32 0.51
C GLU A 52 9.46 -19.55 1.21
N ASP A 53 10.74 -19.83 0.93
CA ASP A 53 11.46 -20.96 1.55
C ASP A 53 11.69 -20.72 3.05
N TYR A 54 11.92 -19.47 3.46
CA TYR A 54 11.98 -19.09 4.86
C TYR A 54 10.64 -19.33 5.57
N ASN A 55 9.54 -18.92 4.97
CA ASN A 55 8.20 -19.12 5.52
C ASN A 55 7.86 -20.61 5.63
N TYR A 56 8.32 -21.42 4.67
CA TYR A 56 8.25 -22.86 4.77
C TYR A 56 9.02 -23.38 6.00
N CYS A 57 10.26 -22.95 6.21
CA CYS A 57 11.05 -23.29 7.41
C CYS A 57 10.37 -22.82 8.72
N LEU A 58 9.77 -21.62 8.72
CA LEU A 58 9.08 -21.05 9.88
C LEU A 58 7.81 -21.83 10.23
N SER A 59 7.03 -22.24 9.23
CA SER A 59 5.81 -23.04 9.40
C SER A 59 6.09 -24.41 10.03
N GLY A 60 7.31 -24.93 9.85
CA GLY A 60 7.81 -26.15 10.48
C GLY A 60 8.24 -25.98 11.94
N ASN A 61 8.24 -24.77 12.52
CA ASN A 61 8.73 -24.49 13.87
C ASN A 61 7.69 -23.77 14.77
N PRO A 62 6.76 -24.51 15.40
CA PRO A 62 5.65 -23.96 16.17
C PRO A 62 6.05 -23.12 17.39
N GLU A 63 7.20 -23.42 17.99
CA GLU A 63 7.73 -22.69 19.15
C GLU A 63 8.28 -21.31 18.79
N VAL A 64 8.85 -21.16 17.59
CA VAL A 64 9.28 -19.86 17.06
C VAL A 64 8.05 -19.06 16.63
N TYR A 65 7.12 -19.70 15.93
CA TYR A 65 5.86 -19.10 15.48
C TYR A 65 5.04 -18.47 16.62
N SER A 66 4.92 -19.16 17.76
CA SER A 66 4.17 -18.66 18.93
C SER A 66 4.84 -17.49 19.68
N ARG A 67 6.14 -17.27 19.49
CA ARG A 67 6.91 -16.17 20.10
C ARG A 67 6.92 -14.90 19.25
N MET A 68 6.62 -15.00 17.96
CA MET A 68 6.54 -13.87 17.04
C MET A 68 5.19 -13.18 17.19
N ARG A 69 5.12 -12.08 17.96
CA ARG A 69 3.83 -11.43 18.24
C ARG A 69 3.24 -10.58 17.11
N HIS A 70 4.00 -10.07 16.13
CA HIS A 70 3.44 -9.21 15.08
C HIS A 70 4.30 -9.10 13.80
N ILE A 71 5.22 -10.03 13.52
CA ILE A 71 6.21 -9.82 12.46
C ILE A 71 5.99 -10.80 11.30
N GLU A 72 5.41 -10.22 10.24
CA GLU A 72 5.78 -10.36 8.82
C GLU A 72 5.66 -11.76 8.20
N MET A 73 4.42 -12.16 7.91
CA MET A 73 4.14 -13.00 6.74
C MET A 73 3.86 -12.06 5.55
N THR A 74 4.88 -11.76 4.77
CA THR A 74 4.71 -11.19 3.42
C THR A 74 4.35 -12.36 2.49
N HIS A 75 3.10 -12.38 2.02
CA HIS A 75 2.69 -13.37 1.03
C HIS A 75 3.27 -12.99 -0.33
N VAL A 76 4.02 -13.91 -0.94
CA VAL A 76 4.39 -13.82 -2.36
C VAL A 76 3.09 -13.80 -3.17
N ARG A 77 2.92 -12.78 -4.01
CA ARG A 77 1.82 -12.68 -4.97
C ARG A 77 1.95 -13.77 -6.01
N THR A 78 1.42 -14.94 -5.70
CA THR A 78 1.25 -16.03 -6.66
C THR A 78 -0.18 -16.00 -7.15
N LEU A 79 -0.40 -16.33 -8.42
CA LEU A 79 -1.75 -16.52 -8.95
C LEU A 79 -2.59 -17.43 -8.05
N ARG A 80 -1.94 -18.44 -7.46
CA ARG A 80 -2.55 -19.35 -6.49
C ARG A 80 -3.01 -18.65 -5.21
N ALA A 81 -2.16 -17.85 -4.58
CA ALA A 81 -2.52 -17.12 -3.35
C ALA A 81 -3.62 -16.08 -3.57
N GLU A 82 -3.57 -15.37 -4.70
CA GLU A 82 -4.58 -14.39 -5.11
C GLU A 82 -5.93 -15.07 -5.36
N THR A 83 -5.93 -16.16 -6.13
CA THR A 83 -7.15 -16.92 -6.44
C THR A 83 -7.72 -17.66 -5.24
N GLU A 84 -6.90 -18.22 -4.35
CA GLU A 84 -7.36 -18.86 -3.11
C GLU A 84 -8.00 -17.84 -2.14
N SER A 85 -7.44 -16.64 -2.04
CA SER A 85 -8.00 -15.55 -1.22
C SER A 85 -9.33 -15.05 -1.77
N GLU A 86 -9.42 -14.90 -3.09
CA GLU A 86 -10.65 -14.46 -3.74
C GLU A 86 -11.74 -15.56 -3.74
N VAL A 87 -11.34 -16.84 -3.81
CA VAL A 87 -12.25 -17.98 -3.60
C VAL A 87 -12.84 -17.98 -2.19
N ALA A 88 -12.03 -17.66 -1.18
CA ALA A 88 -12.46 -17.65 0.21
C ALA A 88 -13.58 -16.64 0.51
N ILE A 89 -13.73 -15.59 -0.31
CA ILE A 89 -14.75 -14.55 -0.13
C ILE A 89 -16.04 -14.78 -0.94
N TYR A 90 -16.11 -15.80 -1.80
CA TYR A 90 -17.34 -16.11 -2.54
C TYR A 90 -18.59 -16.31 -1.67
N PRO A 91 -18.51 -16.96 -0.49
CA PRO A 91 -19.66 -17.05 0.41
C PRO A 91 -20.21 -15.68 0.80
N LEU A 92 -19.34 -14.69 0.99
CA LEU A 92 -19.73 -13.31 1.31
C LEU A 92 -20.27 -12.57 0.08
N LYS A 93 -19.59 -12.70 -1.08
CA LYS A 93 -20.08 -12.16 -2.36
C LYS A 93 -21.50 -12.64 -2.65
N LEU A 94 -21.77 -13.92 -2.41
CA LEU A 94 -23.10 -14.51 -2.55
C LEU A 94 -24.10 -13.94 -1.54
N MET A 95 -23.70 -13.72 -0.29
CA MET A 95 -24.59 -13.14 0.73
C MET A 95 -25.00 -11.69 0.40
N MET A 96 -24.09 -10.91 -0.18
CA MET A 96 -24.31 -9.48 -0.46
C MET A 96 -24.92 -9.22 -1.84
N ALA A 97 -24.65 -10.09 -2.82
CA ALA A 97 -24.97 -9.87 -4.23
C ALA A 97 -25.67 -11.07 -4.89
N GLU A 98 -26.42 -11.89 -4.12
CA GLU A 98 -27.08 -13.10 -4.63
C GLU A 98 -27.93 -12.83 -5.88
N ASP A 99 -28.76 -11.78 -5.85
CA ASP A 99 -29.66 -11.41 -6.94
C ASP A 99 -28.91 -11.03 -8.21
N TRP A 100 -27.74 -10.40 -8.08
CA TRP A 100 -26.87 -10.06 -9.19
C TRP A 100 -26.28 -11.32 -9.84
N PHE A 101 -25.74 -12.25 -9.04
CA PHE A 101 -25.22 -13.52 -9.53
C PHE A 101 -26.31 -14.36 -10.20
N ARG A 102 -27.53 -14.35 -9.64
CA ARG A 102 -28.69 -15.02 -10.21
C ARG A 102 -29.06 -14.44 -11.58
N ALA A 103 -29.09 -13.11 -11.71
CA ALA A 103 -29.38 -12.45 -12.98
C ALA A 103 -28.32 -12.77 -14.04
N LYS A 104 -27.04 -12.77 -13.65
CA LYS A 104 -25.92 -13.12 -14.54
C LYS A 104 -25.95 -14.59 -14.97
N ALA A 105 -26.23 -15.52 -14.06
CA ALA A 105 -26.38 -16.94 -14.37
C ALA A 105 -27.49 -17.18 -15.40
N VAL A 106 -28.65 -16.52 -15.24
CA VAL A 106 -29.76 -16.61 -16.21
C VAL A 106 -29.34 -16.03 -17.57
N ALA A 107 -28.67 -14.88 -17.58
CA ALA A 107 -28.22 -14.25 -18.82
C ALA A 107 -27.18 -15.10 -19.58
N ALA A 108 -26.32 -15.83 -18.86
CA ALA A 108 -25.34 -16.75 -19.43
C ALA A 108 -25.92 -18.14 -19.81
N GLY A 109 -27.19 -18.40 -19.49
CA GLY A 109 -27.83 -19.69 -19.77
C GLY A 109 -27.46 -20.81 -18.79
N CYS A 110 -26.91 -20.48 -17.62
CA CYS A 110 -26.55 -21.44 -16.58
C CYS A 110 -27.78 -21.91 -15.80
N ILE A 111 -27.75 -23.16 -15.35
CA ILE A 111 -28.81 -23.81 -14.58
C ILE A 111 -28.74 -23.39 -13.09
N SER A 112 -27.59 -22.92 -12.63
CA SER A 112 -27.40 -22.44 -11.26
C SER A 112 -26.36 -21.31 -11.15
N ILE A 113 -26.39 -20.60 -10.03
CA ILE A 113 -25.35 -19.62 -9.66
C ILE A 113 -23.97 -20.29 -9.57
N GLN A 114 -23.90 -21.51 -9.04
CA GLN A 114 -22.63 -22.23 -8.90
C GLN A 114 -22.02 -22.59 -10.26
N GLU A 115 -22.87 -22.97 -11.22
CA GLU A 115 -22.43 -23.23 -12.60
C GLU A 115 -21.91 -21.95 -13.25
N TYR A 116 -22.61 -20.83 -13.07
CA TYR A 116 -22.12 -19.53 -13.54
C TYR A 116 -20.77 -19.15 -12.92
N ILE A 117 -20.60 -19.37 -11.60
CA ILE A 117 -19.34 -19.10 -10.92
C ILE A 117 -18.21 -19.94 -11.51
N ASN A 118 -18.42 -21.24 -11.67
CA ASN A 118 -17.36 -22.15 -12.11
C ASN A 118 -16.97 -21.95 -13.58
N GLU A 119 -17.95 -21.66 -14.44
CA GLU A 119 -17.76 -21.61 -15.89
C GLU A 119 -17.40 -20.21 -16.41
N PHE A 120 -17.74 -19.14 -15.68
CA PHE A 120 -17.56 -17.75 -16.14
C PHE A 120 -16.84 -16.87 -15.13
N ASP A 121 -17.42 -16.68 -13.94
CA ASP A 121 -16.93 -15.68 -12.97
C ASP A 121 -15.53 -16.02 -12.42
N TYR A 122 -15.32 -17.28 -12.03
CA TYR A 122 -14.03 -17.74 -11.52
C TYR A 122 -12.95 -17.72 -12.61
N PRO A 123 -13.18 -18.26 -13.83
CA PRO A 123 -12.22 -18.12 -14.93
C PRO A 123 -11.89 -16.66 -15.29
N GLU A 124 -12.87 -15.77 -15.35
CA GLU A 124 -12.66 -14.33 -15.63
C GLU A 124 -11.83 -13.67 -14.53
N MET A 125 -12.11 -13.98 -13.25
CA MET A 125 -11.33 -13.50 -12.12
C MET A 125 -9.88 -14.01 -12.17
N VAL A 126 -9.66 -15.29 -12.48
CA VAL A 126 -8.32 -15.86 -12.66
C VAL A 126 -7.59 -15.16 -13.81
N GLU A 127 -8.25 -14.92 -14.95
CA GLU A 127 -7.65 -14.23 -16.09
C GLU A 127 -7.33 -12.75 -15.79
N ASN A 128 -8.19 -12.07 -15.03
CA ASN A 128 -7.95 -10.72 -14.54
C ASN A 128 -6.73 -10.69 -13.60
N ARG A 129 -6.61 -11.64 -12.66
CA ARG A 129 -5.41 -11.74 -11.80
C ARG A 129 -4.16 -12.09 -12.58
N ILE A 130 -4.25 -12.94 -13.61
CA ILE A 130 -3.13 -13.17 -14.54
C ILE A 130 -2.73 -11.88 -15.24
N CYS A 131 -3.70 -11.09 -15.74
CA CYS A 131 -3.42 -9.82 -16.40
C CYS A 131 -2.79 -8.81 -15.45
N GLU A 132 -3.26 -8.70 -14.22
CA GLU A 132 -2.67 -7.82 -13.20
C GLU A 132 -1.26 -8.24 -12.81
N LEU A 133 -1.02 -9.55 -12.63
CA LEU A 133 0.31 -10.09 -12.38
C LEU A 133 1.26 -9.87 -13.56
N ARG A 134 0.74 -9.78 -14.79
CA ARG A 134 1.52 -9.49 -16.01
C ARG A 134 1.72 -8.00 -16.28
N LYS A 135 0.82 -7.13 -15.80
CA LYS A 135 0.87 -5.66 -15.93
C LYS A 135 1.85 -5.01 -14.95
N ILE A 136 2.91 -5.71 -14.55
CA ILE A 136 4.04 -5.07 -13.86
C ILE A 136 4.82 -4.29 -14.94
N GLU A 137 4.26 -3.16 -15.38
CA GLU A 137 5.02 -2.06 -15.98
C GLU A 137 5.95 -1.49 -14.89
N SER A 138 7.06 -0.88 -15.29
CA SER A 138 8.11 -0.33 -14.42
C SER A 138 7.55 0.72 -13.44
N LEU A 139 7.24 0.29 -12.22
CA LEU A 139 6.67 1.08 -11.12
C LEU A 139 7.62 1.95 -10.29
N PRO A 140 8.97 1.86 -10.38
CA PRO A 140 9.81 2.82 -9.67
C PRO A 140 9.56 4.26 -10.13
N GLU A 141 9.28 4.50 -11.42
CA GLU A 141 9.18 5.87 -11.97
C GLU A 141 8.13 6.71 -11.26
N ARG A 142 6.88 6.25 -11.15
CA ARG A 142 5.81 7.03 -10.50
C ARG A 142 6.10 7.36 -9.03
N TYR A 143 6.60 6.38 -8.26
CA TYR A 143 6.96 6.61 -6.86
C TYR A 143 8.07 7.66 -6.74
N PHE A 144 9.06 7.63 -7.64
CA PHE A 144 10.13 8.62 -7.69
C PHE A 144 9.69 9.98 -8.21
N GLU A 145 8.75 10.02 -9.15
CA GLU A 145 8.11 11.25 -9.63
C GLU A 145 7.32 11.93 -8.52
N GLU A 146 6.49 11.18 -7.78
CA GLU A 146 5.76 11.66 -6.61
C GLU A 146 6.74 12.14 -5.52
N LEU A 147 7.79 11.36 -5.24
CA LEU A 147 8.82 11.76 -4.28
C LEU A 147 9.55 13.03 -4.70
N HIS A 148 9.88 13.18 -5.99
CA HIS A 148 10.49 14.39 -6.52
C HIS A 148 9.53 15.58 -6.42
N TYR A 149 8.26 15.37 -6.76
CA TYR A 149 7.20 16.38 -6.68
C TYR A 149 7.06 16.93 -5.26
N TYR A 150 6.93 16.07 -4.24
CA TYR A 150 6.76 16.49 -2.84
C TYR A 150 8.02 17.08 -2.21
N ASN A 151 9.20 16.85 -2.81
CA ASN A 151 10.47 17.42 -2.36
C ASN A 151 10.95 18.62 -3.19
N ASP A 152 10.17 19.07 -4.16
CA ASP A 152 10.48 20.24 -4.96
C ASP A 152 10.37 21.51 -4.10
N PRO A 153 11.49 22.20 -3.80
CA PRO A 153 11.47 23.38 -2.93
C PRO A 153 10.75 24.57 -3.55
N ASP A 154 10.59 24.61 -4.89
CA ASP A 154 9.82 25.67 -5.57
C ASP A 154 8.31 25.48 -5.35
N ARG A 155 7.87 24.28 -4.93
CA ARG A 155 6.47 23.96 -4.60
C ARG A 155 6.22 23.90 -3.10
N PHE A 156 7.16 23.31 -2.37
CA PHE A 156 7.07 23.06 -0.94
C PHE A 156 8.33 23.58 -0.23
N ASP A 157 8.34 24.88 0.08
CA ASP A 157 9.36 25.46 0.96
C ASP A 157 9.15 24.95 2.39
N LYS A 158 9.99 23.99 2.79
CA LYS A 158 9.90 23.33 4.10
C LYS A 158 10.10 24.30 5.27
N ASP A 159 10.91 25.34 5.10
CA ASP A 159 11.13 26.32 6.16
C ASP A 159 9.88 27.20 6.33
N MET A 160 9.30 27.69 5.23
CA MET A 160 8.03 28.43 5.27
C MET A 160 6.89 27.58 5.82
N MET A 161 6.83 26.29 5.45
CA MET A 161 5.85 25.36 6.01
C MET A 161 5.95 25.26 7.54
N LEU A 162 7.17 25.10 8.06
CA LEU A 162 7.39 25.02 9.50
C LEU A 162 6.99 26.33 10.21
N GLU A 163 7.25 27.50 9.60
CA GLU A 163 6.79 28.80 10.11
C GLU A 163 5.26 28.89 10.18
N MET A 164 4.56 28.30 9.22
CA MET A 164 3.09 28.17 9.20
C MET A 164 2.55 27.09 10.14
N GLY A 165 3.43 26.32 10.80
CA GLY A 165 3.05 25.20 11.64
C GLY A 165 2.59 23.97 10.86
N LEU A 166 3.07 23.80 9.63
CA LEU A 166 2.81 22.66 8.76
C LEU A 166 4.06 21.80 8.56
N GLN A 167 3.86 20.53 8.23
CA GLN A 167 4.88 19.63 7.70
C GLN A 167 4.23 18.68 6.70
N ILE A 168 5.02 18.09 5.79
CA ILE A 168 4.54 16.98 4.96
C ILE A 168 4.80 15.68 5.70
N GLN A 169 3.74 14.89 5.87
CA GLN A 169 3.82 13.51 6.32
C GLN A 169 3.58 12.58 5.14
N TYR A 170 4.22 11.42 5.20
CA TYR A 170 4.13 10.43 4.14
C TYR A 170 3.71 9.09 4.70
N TYR A 171 3.06 8.28 3.89
CA TYR A 171 3.11 6.84 4.03
C TYR A 171 3.29 6.19 2.66
N THR A 172 4.00 5.08 2.65
CA THR A 172 4.17 4.23 1.48
C THR A 172 3.17 3.09 1.55
N GLU A 173 2.33 2.96 0.52
CA GLU A 173 1.51 1.79 0.28
C GLU A 173 2.24 0.88 -0.68
N ILE A 174 2.46 -0.38 -0.30
CA ILE A 174 2.89 -1.41 -1.22
C ILE A 174 1.75 -2.39 -1.39
N LYS A 175 1.14 -2.34 -2.57
CA LYS A 175 0.07 -3.26 -2.97
C LYS A 175 0.42 -3.80 -4.33
N GLY A 176 0.33 -5.12 -4.47
CA GLY A 176 0.52 -5.69 -5.79
C GLY A 176 1.97 -5.71 -6.29
N GLY A 177 2.96 -5.50 -5.42
CA GLY A 177 4.35 -5.22 -5.82
C GLY A 177 4.56 -3.80 -6.37
N ARG A 178 3.54 -2.95 -6.26
CA ARG A 178 3.55 -1.53 -6.63
C ARG A 178 3.71 -0.71 -5.36
N ALA A 179 4.67 0.20 -5.34
CA ALA A 179 4.75 1.20 -4.28
C ALA A 179 4.06 2.48 -4.75
N ALA A 180 3.26 3.08 -3.88
CA ALA A 180 2.66 4.39 -4.05
C ALA A 180 3.05 5.26 -2.84
N LEU A 181 3.44 6.51 -3.09
CA LEU A 181 3.80 7.45 -2.05
C LEU A 181 2.62 8.41 -1.83
N ASN A 182 2.00 8.30 -0.65
CA ASN A 182 0.91 9.18 -0.27
C ASN A 182 1.44 10.28 0.65
N ALA A 183 1.07 11.52 0.39
CA ALA A 183 1.56 12.69 1.09
C ALA A 183 0.42 13.54 1.66
N PHE A 184 0.63 14.08 2.86
CA PHE A 184 -0.35 14.90 3.57
C PHE A 184 0.31 16.13 4.17
N LEU A 185 -0.32 17.29 4.01
CA LEU A 185 -0.06 18.45 4.86
C LEU A 185 -0.62 18.16 6.25
N ALA A 186 0.25 18.15 7.25
CA ALA A 186 -0.11 17.93 8.65
C ALA A 186 0.20 19.19 9.48
N GLY A 187 -0.78 19.63 10.25
CA GLY A 187 -0.72 20.77 11.14
C GLY A 187 -1.71 20.67 12.29
N LYS A 188 -1.78 21.71 13.10
CA LYS A 188 -2.85 21.83 14.09
C LYS A 188 -4.18 22.13 13.41
N GLY A 189 -5.08 21.15 13.45
CA GLY A 189 -6.37 21.22 12.78
C GLY A 189 -6.30 20.98 11.26
N ILE A 190 -5.15 20.56 10.73
CA ILE A 190 -4.93 20.39 9.29
C ILE A 190 -4.39 18.99 9.03
N PHE A 191 -5.09 18.21 8.22
CA PHE A 191 -4.65 16.94 7.65
C PHE A 191 -5.20 16.80 6.23
N TYR A 192 -4.43 17.29 5.27
CA TYR A 192 -4.90 17.50 3.90
C TYR A 192 -4.02 16.73 2.92
N GLU A 193 -4.61 15.80 2.18
CA GLU A 193 -3.93 15.01 1.16
C GLU A 193 -3.41 15.88 0.02
N ILE A 194 -2.23 15.53 -0.48
CA ILE A 194 -1.56 16.19 -1.60
C ILE A 194 -1.54 15.21 -2.75
N HIS A 195 -2.11 15.58 -3.90
CA HIS A 195 -1.95 14.80 -5.12
C HIS A 195 -0.90 15.46 -6.03
N ALA A 196 -0.01 14.65 -6.61
CA ALA A 196 1.00 15.13 -7.54
C ALA A 196 0.42 15.73 -8.83
N ASP A 197 -0.83 15.35 -9.16
CA ASP A 197 -1.55 15.81 -10.35
C ASP A 197 -2.43 17.05 -10.07
N ASP A 198 -2.47 17.55 -8.83
CA ASP A 198 -3.30 18.71 -8.48
C ASP A 198 -2.74 20.00 -9.12
N GLU A 199 -3.65 20.82 -9.66
CA GLU A 199 -3.33 22.16 -10.16
C GLU A 199 -3.18 23.21 -9.03
N HIS A 200 -3.19 22.76 -7.78
CA HIS A 200 -3.08 23.60 -6.59
C HIS A 200 -1.73 24.32 -6.50
N CYS A 201 -1.76 25.61 -6.19
CA CYS A 201 -0.57 26.44 -6.01
C CYS A 201 -0.05 26.33 -4.57
N TYR A 202 0.55 25.18 -4.24
CA TYR A 202 1.09 24.93 -2.90
C TYR A 202 2.22 25.90 -2.49
N ASP A 203 2.91 26.50 -3.46
CA ASP A 203 3.94 27.53 -3.25
C ASP A 203 3.37 28.84 -2.70
N GLU A 204 2.07 29.10 -2.94
CA GLU A 204 1.35 30.27 -2.43
C GLU A 204 0.42 29.93 -1.25
N MET A 205 0.49 28.70 -0.71
CA MET A 205 -0.36 28.29 0.41
C MET A 205 -0.07 29.07 1.68
N LYS A 206 -1.09 29.20 2.54
CA LYS A 206 -0.99 29.91 3.82
C LYS A 206 -1.94 29.34 4.86
N VAL A 207 -1.58 29.53 6.13
CA VAL A 207 -2.46 29.28 7.27
C VAL A 207 -2.87 30.63 7.88
N VAL A 208 -4.16 30.94 7.86
CA VAL A 208 -4.71 32.19 8.40
C VAL A 208 -5.72 31.84 9.47
N ASP A 209 -5.52 32.35 10.69
CA ASP A 209 -6.36 32.05 11.86
C ASP A 209 -6.54 30.54 12.14
N GLY A 210 -5.55 29.73 11.73
CA GLY A 210 -5.56 28.27 11.86
C GLY A 210 -6.22 27.51 10.71
N GLU A 211 -6.79 28.22 9.73
CA GLU A 211 -7.44 27.63 8.55
C GLU A 211 -6.47 27.52 7.39
N LEU A 212 -6.51 26.39 6.68
CA LEU A 212 -5.71 26.14 5.49
C LEU A 212 -6.30 26.87 4.28
N ILE A 213 -5.48 27.68 3.63
CA ILE A 213 -5.83 28.35 2.37
C ILE A 213 -4.82 27.96 1.32
N ILE A 214 -5.29 27.36 0.23
CA ILE A 214 -4.47 27.02 -0.94
C ILE A 214 -5.10 27.72 -2.16
N PRO A 215 -4.35 28.56 -2.89
CA PRO A 215 -4.86 29.15 -4.13
C PRO A 215 -5.08 28.08 -5.19
N ASP A 216 -6.19 28.21 -5.91
CA ASP A 216 -6.61 27.28 -6.96
C ASP A 216 -7.20 28.01 -8.16
N TYR A 217 -7.15 27.39 -9.34
CA TYR A 217 -7.64 28.00 -10.58
C TYR A 217 -9.15 27.87 -10.71
N ASP A 218 -9.86 29.00 -10.61
CA ASP A 218 -11.30 29.03 -10.85
C ASP A 218 -11.56 29.12 -12.36
N PHE A 219 -11.85 27.98 -12.99
CA PHE A 219 -12.18 27.90 -14.43
C PHE A 219 -13.32 28.83 -14.87
N TRP A 220 -14.27 29.13 -13.98
CA TRP A 220 -15.40 30.01 -14.31
C TRP A 220 -14.99 31.48 -14.30
N LYS A 221 -14.04 31.85 -13.43
CA LYS A 221 -13.51 33.21 -13.33
C LYS A 221 -12.26 33.43 -14.18
N GLY A 222 -11.63 32.36 -14.66
CA GLY A 222 -10.41 32.38 -15.45
C GLY A 222 -9.20 32.94 -14.68
N MET A 223 -9.19 32.81 -13.35
CA MET A 223 -8.15 33.36 -12.48
C MET A 223 -7.92 32.48 -11.24
N LEU A 224 -6.74 32.62 -10.63
CA LEU A 224 -6.45 32.05 -9.32
C LEU A 224 -7.29 32.71 -8.23
N VAL A 225 -7.82 31.91 -7.32
CA VAL A 225 -8.58 32.36 -6.16
C VAL A 225 -8.10 31.65 -4.91
N ASP A 226 -8.04 32.36 -3.79
CA ASP A 226 -7.81 31.75 -2.48
C ASP A 226 -8.99 30.84 -2.12
N VAL A 227 -8.75 29.53 -2.00
CA VAL A 227 -9.74 28.56 -1.51
C VAL A 227 -9.44 28.25 -0.05
N ASN A 228 -10.44 28.44 0.81
CA ASN A 228 -10.34 28.14 2.24
C ASN A 228 -10.86 26.73 2.51
N TYR A 229 -9.96 25.83 2.89
CA TYR A 229 -10.26 24.44 3.23
C TYR A 229 -10.62 24.27 4.71
N GLY A 230 -10.49 25.32 5.51
CA GLY A 230 -10.91 25.38 6.91
C GLY A 230 -9.92 24.75 7.88
N ALA A 231 -10.41 24.45 9.08
CA ALA A 231 -9.66 23.82 10.16
C ALA A 231 -10.54 22.82 10.92
N ASP A 232 -9.96 21.70 11.32
CA ASP A 232 -10.64 20.71 12.13
C ASP A 232 -10.96 21.28 13.52
N ILE A 233 -12.25 21.30 13.84
CA ILE A 233 -12.80 21.82 15.09
C ILE A 233 -12.28 21.11 16.35
N SER A 234 -11.77 19.88 16.22
CA SER A 234 -11.16 19.17 17.35
C SER A 234 -9.87 19.84 17.84
N GLY A 235 -9.21 20.61 16.96
CA GLY A 235 -7.92 21.22 17.22
C GLY A 235 -6.78 20.22 17.41
N ARG A 236 -6.97 18.96 16.99
CA ARG A 236 -5.94 17.91 16.98
C ARG A 236 -4.71 18.39 16.21
N ASP A 237 -3.54 18.20 16.79
CA ASP A 237 -2.28 18.42 16.08
C ASP A 237 -1.87 17.14 15.36
N TYR A 238 -2.12 17.10 14.05
CA TYR A 238 -1.86 15.91 13.24
C TYR A 238 -0.35 15.64 13.10
N ARG A 239 0.51 16.62 13.42
CA ARG A 239 1.97 16.47 13.38
C ARG A 239 2.52 15.58 14.49
N GLU A 240 1.77 15.44 15.58
CA GLU A 240 2.17 14.63 16.75
C GLU A 240 2.00 13.11 16.51
N HIS A 241 1.52 12.73 15.33
CA HIS A 241 1.16 11.37 14.95
C HIS A 241 1.68 11.06 13.55
N THR A 242 1.81 9.78 13.20
CA THR A 242 2.16 9.39 11.84
C THR A 242 0.98 9.53 10.87
N ALA A 243 1.24 9.49 9.56
CA ALA A 243 0.17 9.57 8.57
C ALA A 243 -0.83 8.41 8.73
N LEU A 244 -0.34 7.18 8.96
CA LEU A 244 -1.21 6.02 9.18
C LEU A 244 -2.00 6.12 10.49
N GLU A 245 -1.39 6.64 11.58
CA GLU A 245 -2.10 6.89 12.84
C GLU A 245 -3.22 7.92 12.68
N ASN A 246 -2.98 8.96 11.87
CA ASN A 246 -3.98 9.97 11.55
C ASN A 246 -5.12 9.38 10.72
N ILE A 247 -4.83 8.60 9.69
CA ILE A 247 -5.85 7.88 8.89
C ILE A 247 -6.69 6.96 9.78
N LEU A 248 -6.06 6.17 10.65
CA LEU A 248 -6.77 5.32 11.60
C LEU A 248 -7.66 6.12 12.56
N PHE A 249 -7.19 7.29 13.01
CA PHE A 249 -8.01 8.21 13.81
C PHE A 249 -9.23 8.69 13.03
N LEU A 250 -9.09 9.08 11.77
CA LEU A 250 -10.21 9.48 10.91
C LEU A 250 -11.22 8.35 10.78
N LEU A 251 -10.78 7.14 10.41
CA LEU A 251 -11.63 5.95 10.26
C LEU A 251 -12.43 5.62 11.53
N CYS A 252 -11.87 5.87 12.71
CA CYS A 252 -12.51 5.55 13.99
C CYS A 252 -13.40 6.68 14.54
N ASN A 253 -13.17 7.94 14.17
CA ASN A 253 -13.74 9.10 14.88
C ASN A 253 -14.42 10.13 13.97
N ARG A 254 -14.28 10.01 12.65
CA ARG A 254 -14.84 10.96 11.68
C ARG A 254 -15.87 10.31 10.78
N LYS A 255 -16.61 11.16 10.07
CA LYS A 255 -17.53 10.69 9.06
C LYS A 255 -16.72 10.31 7.83
N ILE A 256 -16.86 9.05 7.42
CA ILE A 256 -16.27 8.51 6.19
C ILE A 256 -17.39 8.30 5.18
N GLU A 257 -17.19 8.81 3.97
CA GLU A 257 -18.11 8.65 2.84
C GLU A 257 -17.53 7.66 1.83
N ASP A 258 -18.42 7.00 1.08
CA ASP A 258 -18.03 6.15 -0.06
C ASP A 258 -17.86 7.05 -1.29
N ALA A 259 -16.62 7.19 -1.76
CA ALA A 259 -16.26 7.97 -2.93
C ALA A 259 -16.31 7.14 -4.24
N GLY A 260 -16.67 5.86 -4.14
CA GLY A 260 -16.76 4.92 -5.26
C GLY A 260 -15.42 4.29 -5.62
N VAL A 261 -15.47 3.23 -6.43
CA VAL A 261 -14.28 2.52 -6.95
C VAL A 261 -13.32 2.08 -5.82
N ASP A 262 -13.88 1.44 -4.79
CA ASP A 262 -13.14 0.99 -3.59
C ASP A 262 -12.41 2.12 -2.83
N LEU A 263 -12.85 3.36 -2.98
CA LEU A 263 -12.27 4.54 -2.33
C LEU A 263 -13.23 5.11 -1.27
N LEU A 264 -12.68 5.42 -0.10
CA LEU A 264 -13.35 6.11 0.98
C LEU A 264 -12.82 7.54 1.08
N GLU A 265 -13.65 8.48 1.51
CA GLU A 265 -13.26 9.89 1.66
C GLU A 265 -13.63 10.41 3.05
N CYS A 266 -12.70 11.13 3.66
CA CYS A 266 -12.96 12.00 4.81
C CYS A 266 -12.78 13.45 4.36
N SER A 267 -13.90 14.12 4.10
CA SER A 267 -13.94 15.54 3.71
C SER A 267 -14.63 16.35 4.81
N GLU A 268 -13.84 17.00 5.66
CA GLU A 268 -14.29 17.90 6.73
C GLU A 268 -13.43 19.18 6.71
N PRO A 269 -13.83 20.30 7.32
CA PRO A 269 -12.96 21.47 7.39
C PRO A 269 -11.56 21.13 7.95
N GLY A 270 -10.53 21.50 7.20
CA GLY A 270 -9.12 21.19 7.49
C GLY A 270 -8.70 19.75 7.22
N ILE A 271 -9.62 18.87 6.82
CA ILE A 271 -9.36 17.44 6.58
C ILE A 271 -9.78 17.08 5.16
N ASN A 272 -8.82 16.59 4.38
CA ASN A 272 -9.09 15.92 3.12
C ASN A 272 -8.24 14.66 3.07
N ALA A 273 -8.88 13.49 3.00
CA ALA A 273 -8.17 12.22 2.90
C ALA A 273 -9.02 11.20 2.13
N TYR A 274 -8.50 10.77 0.99
CA TYR A 274 -8.93 9.58 0.27
C TYR A 274 -8.18 8.37 0.80
N ILE A 275 -8.93 7.31 1.10
CA ILE A 275 -8.43 6.11 1.76
C ILE A 275 -8.95 4.93 0.97
N SER A 276 -8.06 4.15 0.35
CA SER A 276 -8.50 2.93 -0.33
C SER A 276 -9.14 1.98 0.70
N SER A 277 -10.16 1.25 0.28
CA SER A 277 -10.88 0.31 1.15
C SER A 277 -9.92 -0.72 1.73
N ASP A 278 -8.92 -1.15 0.96
CA ASP A 278 -7.92 -2.12 1.42
C ASP A 278 -7.01 -1.53 2.50
N VAL A 279 -6.55 -0.27 2.35
CA VAL A 279 -5.81 0.46 3.40
C VAL A 279 -6.67 0.56 4.66
N ALA A 280 -7.94 0.94 4.52
CA ALA A 280 -8.86 1.07 5.65
C ALA A 280 -9.07 -0.25 6.38
N PHE A 281 -9.35 -1.34 5.65
CA PHE A 281 -9.50 -2.67 6.24
C PHE A 281 -8.19 -3.16 6.86
N ARG A 282 -7.04 -2.88 6.25
CA ARG A 282 -5.73 -3.26 6.76
C ARG A 282 -5.41 -2.57 8.09
N LEU A 283 -5.78 -1.29 8.24
CA LEU A 283 -5.58 -0.52 9.46
C LEU A 283 -6.57 -0.93 10.57
N LEU A 284 -7.84 -1.16 10.23
CA LEU A 284 -8.87 -1.56 11.18
C LEU A 284 -8.75 -3.03 11.61
N ASN A 285 -8.28 -3.90 10.71
CA ASN A 285 -8.03 -5.31 10.96
C ASN A 285 -6.71 -5.75 10.31
N PRO A 286 -5.61 -5.75 11.08
CA PRO A 286 -4.29 -6.10 10.57
C PRO A 286 -4.13 -7.52 9.99
N ASN A 287 -5.15 -8.38 10.07
CA ASN A 287 -5.13 -9.71 9.50
C ASN A 287 -5.78 -9.81 8.12
N MET A 288 -6.46 -8.75 7.65
CA MET A 288 -7.07 -8.66 6.32
C MET A 288 -6.14 -7.90 5.36
N PHE A 289 -6.24 -8.19 4.05
CA PHE A 289 -5.44 -7.55 3.00
C PHE A 289 -3.93 -7.62 3.26
N LYS A 290 -3.42 -8.83 3.54
CA LYS A 290 -2.02 -9.06 3.92
C LYS A 290 -1.02 -8.77 2.79
N ASP A 291 -1.51 -8.67 1.56
CA ASP A 291 -0.81 -8.24 0.36
C ASP A 291 -0.66 -6.72 0.26
N VAL A 292 -1.34 -5.96 1.15
CA VAL A 292 -1.15 -4.53 1.36
C VAL A 292 -0.21 -4.30 2.54
N ILE A 293 0.95 -3.75 2.24
CA ILE A 293 1.95 -3.33 3.21
C ILE A 293 1.84 -1.81 3.36
N LEU A 294 1.70 -1.35 4.59
CA LEU A 294 1.64 0.07 4.91
C LEU A 294 2.87 0.41 5.74
N ILE A 295 3.64 1.38 5.28
CA ILE A 295 4.87 1.84 5.93
C ILE A 295 4.74 3.34 6.13
N ASP A 296 4.85 3.80 7.38
CA ASP A 296 4.94 5.23 7.64
C ASP A 296 6.25 5.78 7.06
N GLY A 297 6.14 6.92 6.35
CA GLY A 297 7.27 7.58 5.72
C GLY A 297 7.59 7.09 4.30
N ILE A 298 8.75 7.54 3.84
CA ILE A 298 9.32 7.23 2.53
C ILE A 298 10.16 5.95 2.65
N VAL A 299 9.94 5.00 1.76
CA VAL A 299 10.76 3.81 1.58
C VAL A 299 11.82 4.06 0.51
N ASP A 300 13.05 3.59 0.76
CA ASP A 300 14.11 3.54 -0.24
C ASP A 300 13.86 2.35 -1.19
N ILE A 301 13.60 2.63 -2.47
CA ILE A 301 13.25 1.63 -3.48
C ILE A 301 14.39 1.56 -4.48
N GLU A 302 15.24 0.53 -4.44
CA GLU A 302 16.30 0.41 -5.46
C GLU A 302 15.69 0.20 -6.86
N GLN A 303 16.00 1.10 -7.80
CA GLN A 303 15.72 0.92 -9.23
C GLN A 303 16.49 -0.31 -9.73
N THR A 304 15.80 -1.40 -10.01
CA THR A 304 16.36 -2.46 -10.86
C THR A 304 15.82 -2.32 -12.27
N ASP A 305 16.36 -1.34 -13.00
CA ASP A 305 16.33 -1.36 -14.45
C ASP A 305 17.14 -2.55 -14.95
N ILE A 306 16.47 -3.68 -15.17
CA ILE A 306 16.94 -4.68 -16.12
C ILE A 306 15.79 -4.99 -17.07
N VAL A 307 15.59 -4.09 -18.03
CA VAL A 307 15.07 -4.47 -19.34
C VAL A 307 16.12 -5.38 -19.99
N THR A 308 16.00 -6.70 -19.84
CA THR A 308 16.58 -7.59 -20.84
C THR A 308 15.69 -7.54 -22.06
N ASN A 309 16.13 -6.74 -23.03
CA ASN A 309 15.72 -6.75 -24.42
C ASN A 309 15.43 -8.21 -24.87
N PRO A 310 14.28 -8.51 -25.48
CA PRO A 310 13.93 -9.87 -25.86
C PRO A 310 14.60 -10.25 -27.19
N GLU A 311 15.92 -10.12 -27.32
CA GLU A 311 16.64 -10.62 -28.51
C GLU A 311 18.05 -11.15 -28.16
N THR A 312 18.19 -12.48 -28.39
CA THR A 312 19.40 -13.22 -28.84
C THR A 312 20.62 -13.26 -27.92
N ASP A 313 21.23 -14.40 -27.56
CA ASP A 313 21.39 -15.72 -28.19
C ASP A 313 21.25 -16.89 -27.20
#